data_AF-A0A412B193-F1
#
_entry.id   AF-A0A412B193-F1
#
_cell.length_a   1.000
_cell.length_b   1.000
_cell.length_c   1.000
_cell.angle_alpha   90.00
_cell.angle_beta   90.00
_cell.angle_gamma   90.00
#
_symmetry.space_group_name_H-M   'P 1'
#
loop_
_entity.id
_entity.type
_entity.pdbx_description
1 polymer ?
#
loop_
_entity_poly.entity_id
_entity_poly.type
_entity_poly.pdbx_seq_one_letter_code
_entity_poly.pdbx_strand_id
1 'polypeptide(L)'
;MPGASEQRCGHRYHFRFSYGPGQAGSSGVRSQASAGNRDGGAASFLLPRPECQRSAGHAPRSQCENIRTILAVTGDHVPELNRGYIKPVFNVTSAKLMEMISQMNQDVFADSPFTIGGAFNPNVANPKAELARLEKKLKAGAVFFLTQPIFDEGRISTVKEARAMGAKMLLGIMPLISYRNAVYMNNEVPGIQIPTAYVNRFSPEMSREEAQRTGVEIALEIAESLRPHADGFYFMTPFNRAEIVAELIEKCRKM
;
A
#
# COMPACT_ATOMS: atom_id res chain seq x y z
N MET A 1 39.45 3.24 26.63
CA MET A 1 38.11 3.80 26.32
C MET A 1 38.20 4.58 25.01
N PRO A 2 37.82 3.99 23.86
CA PRO A 2 37.48 4.76 22.68
C PRO A 2 35.96 4.72 22.44
N GLY A 3 35.36 5.90 22.29
CA GLY A 3 33.92 6.09 22.12
C GLY A 3 33.42 5.59 20.77
N ALA A 4 32.31 4.85 20.82
CA ALA A 4 31.52 4.52 19.64
C ALA A 4 30.64 5.72 19.28
N SER A 5 30.87 6.29 18.10
CA SER A 5 29.97 7.24 17.47
C SER A 5 28.72 6.49 16.98
N GLU A 6 27.56 6.79 17.56
CA GLU A 6 26.26 6.34 17.05
C GLU A 6 25.97 6.99 15.69
N GLN A 7 26.11 6.24 14.60
CA GLN A 7 25.49 6.58 13.32
C GLN A 7 24.04 6.09 13.35
N ARG A 8 23.09 7.02 13.47
CA ARG A 8 21.67 6.76 13.23
C ARG A 8 21.46 6.45 11.75
N CYS A 9 21.26 5.19 11.41
CA CYS A 9 20.76 4.77 10.11
C CYS A 9 19.27 4.45 10.25
N GLY A 10 18.41 5.34 9.76
CA GLY A 10 16.99 5.31 10.11
C GLY A 10 16.05 5.49 8.93
N HIS A 11 16.02 4.57 7.95
CA HIS A 11 14.86 4.37 7.07
C HIS A 11 14.78 2.90 6.63
N ARG A 12 13.93 2.10 7.27
CA ARG A 12 13.62 0.71 6.86
C ARG A 12 12.19 0.65 6.31
N TYR A 13 12.06 0.27 5.05
CA TYR A 13 10.79 0.09 4.33
C TYR A 13 10.51 -1.42 4.13
N HIS A 14 9.26 -1.86 4.33
CA HIS A 14 8.84 -3.25 4.11
C HIS A 14 7.63 -3.35 3.17
N PHE A 15 7.63 -4.43 2.38
CA PHE A 15 6.81 -4.68 1.19
C PHE A 15 5.50 -5.41 1.51
N ARG A 16 4.50 -5.22 0.65
CA ARG A 16 3.29 -6.06 0.61
C ARG A 16 3.00 -6.49 -0.83
N PHE A 17 2.85 -7.79 -1.04
CA PHE A 17 2.27 -8.36 -2.26
C PHE A 17 0.74 -8.37 -2.12
N SER A 18 0.02 -7.87 -3.11
CA SER A 18 -1.43 -8.08 -3.24
C SER A 18 -1.66 -8.93 -4.49
N TYR A 19 -2.34 -10.07 -4.33
CA TYR A 19 -2.75 -10.92 -5.43
C TYR A 19 -4.14 -10.48 -5.91
N GLY A 20 -4.31 -10.36 -7.24
CA GLY A 20 -5.63 -10.23 -7.85
C GLY A 20 -6.43 -11.53 -7.72
N PRO A 21 -7.76 -11.48 -7.86
CA PRO A 21 -8.61 -12.68 -7.77
C PRO A 21 -8.26 -13.65 -8.91
N GLY A 22 -7.70 -14.82 -8.60
CA GLY A 22 -7.54 -15.91 -9.58
C GLY A 22 -6.27 -16.77 -9.54
N GLN A 23 -5.30 -16.51 -8.66
CA GLN A 23 -4.07 -17.34 -8.62
C GLN A 23 -3.77 -17.88 -7.22
N ALA A 24 -4.54 -18.89 -6.81
CA ALA A 24 -4.17 -19.80 -5.73
C ALA A 24 -3.65 -21.10 -6.35
N GLY A 25 -2.33 -21.22 -6.49
CA GLY A 25 -1.70 -22.43 -7.03
C GLY A 25 -0.22 -22.52 -6.72
N SER A 26 0.12 -23.45 -5.82
CA SER A 26 1.40 -24.13 -5.61
C SER A 26 2.64 -23.38 -5.08
N SER A 27 2.94 -23.73 -3.81
CA SER A 27 4.25 -24.01 -3.19
C SER A 27 5.34 -22.93 -3.04
N GLY A 28 5.62 -22.59 -1.76
CA GLY A 28 6.92 -22.11 -1.28
C GLY A 28 6.88 -20.70 -0.69
N VAL A 29 7.35 -20.56 0.56
CA VAL A 29 7.40 -19.32 1.39
C VAL A 29 6.09 -18.98 2.14
N ARG A 30 5.99 -19.51 3.37
CA ARG A 30 4.95 -19.11 4.35
C ARG A 30 5.38 -17.82 5.07
N SER A 31 4.99 -16.66 4.54
CA SER A 31 4.56 -15.54 5.38
C SER A 31 3.08 -15.31 5.10
N GLN A 32 2.22 -16.04 5.83
CA GLN A 32 0.78 -15.89 5.69
C GLN A 32 0.36 -14.57 6.33
N ALA A 33 0.29 -13.49 5.54
CA ALA A 33 -0.67 -12.44 5.85
C ALA A 33 -2.05 -13.11 5.76
N SER A 34 -2.74 -13.27 6.89
CA SER A 34 -4.09 -13.80 6.89
C SER A 34 -5.02 -12.78 6.21
N ALA A 35 -5.17 -12.90 4.89
CA ALA A 35 -6.21 -12.22 4.13
C ALA A 35 -7.53 -12.93 4.44
N GLY A 36 -8.15 -12.57 5.56
CA GLY A 36 -9.52 -12.94 5.85
C GLY A 36 -10.47 -11.89 5.28
N ASN A 37 -10.85 -12.01 4.01
CA ASN A 37 -12.24 -11.75 3.59
C ASN A 37 -12.48 -12.18 2.14
N ARG A 38 -13.39 -13.14 1.90
CA ARG A 38 -13.98 -13.39 0.57
C ARG A 38 -15.32 -12.64 0.39
N ASP A 39 -15.73 -11.84 1.37
CA ASP A 39 -17.09 -11.36 1.49
C ASP A 39 -17.13 -9.86 1.83
N GLY A 40 -16.81 -8.98 0.86
CA GLY A 40 -17.29 -7.58 0.75
C GLY A 40 -17.10 -6.55 1.89
N GLY A 41 -16.63 -6.94 3.07
CA GLY A 41 -16.43 -6.07 4.23
C GLY A 41 -15.05 -5.42 4.24
N ALA A 42 -14.84 -4.43 5.12
CA ALA A 42 -13.52 -3.84 5.31
C ALA A 42 -12.49 -4.93 5.63
N ALA A 43 -11.46 -5.03 4.80
CA ALA A 43 -10.35 -5.93 5.00
C ALA A 43 -9.31 -5.23 5.89
N SER A 44 -8.75 -6.00 6.82
CA SER A 44 -7.61 -5.55 7.61
C SER A 44 -6.37 -6.30 7.16
N PHE A 45 -5.32 -5.52 7.01
CA PHE A 45 -4.09 -5.94 6.39
C PHE A 45 -2.97 -5.69 7.39
N LEU A 46 -2.51 -6.77 8.01
CA LEU A 46 -1.46 -6.76 9.03
C LEU A 46 -0.09 -6.50 8.37
N LEU A 47 0.69 -5.57 8.93
CA LEU A 47 2.05 -5.22 8.50
C LEU A 47 3.06 -5.49 9.65
N PRO A 48 4.09 -6.34 9.45
CA PRO A 48 5.04 -6.71 10.50
C PRO A 48 5.97 -5.54 10.90
N ARG A 49 6.48 -5.54 12.14
CA ARG A 49 7.57 -4.63 12.56
C ARG A 49 8.95 -5.17 12.11
N PRO A 50 9.95 -4.28 11.86
CA PRO A 50 11.30 -4.71 11.47
C PRO A 50 12.13 -5.39 12.56
N GLU A 51 11.82 -5.20 13.86
CA GLU A 51 12.61 -5.75 14.97
C GLU A 51 11.72 -6.02 16.20
N CYS A 52 11.80 -7.23 16.76
CA CYS A 52 11.87 -7.52 18.21
C CYS A 52 11.57 -9.02 18.48
N GLN A 53 12.48 -9.68 19.20
CA GLN A 53 12.37 -11.09 19.63
C GLN A 53 11.45 -11.24 20.85
N ARG A 54 10.55 -12.24 20.75
CA ARG A 54 9.86 -13.03 21.79
C ARG A 54 9.54 -12.39 23.15
N SER A 55 8.24 -12.36 23.46
CA SER A 55 7.69 -12.83 24.75
C SER A 55 6.22 -13.22 24.58
N ALA A 56 5.86 -14.43 25.00
CA ALA A 56 4.56 -15.07 24.76
C ALA A 56 3.52 -14.74 25.85
N GLY A 57 2.26 -14.61 25.43
CA GLY A 57 1.09 -14.60 26.33
C GLY A 57 -0.21 -14.24 25.60
N HIS A 58 -1.17 -15.16 25.54
CA HIS A 58 -2.62 -15.08 25.25
C HIS A 58 -3.19 -13.92 24.40
N ALA A 59 -2.46 -13.48 23.38
CA ALA A 59 -2.85 -12.35 22.55
C ALA A 59 -3.45 -12.81 21.21
N PRO A 60 -4.33 -12.00 20.56
CA PRO A 60 -4.83 -12.31 19.21
C PRO A 60 -3.66 -12.62 18.26
N ARG A 61 -3.84 -13.53 17.31
CA ARG A 61 -2.76 -14.14 16.50
C ARG A 61 -1.77 -13.14 15.90
N SER A 62 -2.23 -11.91 15.58
CA SER A 62 -1.41 -10.78 15.15
C SER A 62 -0.32 -10.37 16.16
N GLN A 63 -0.61 -10.41 17.44
CA GLN A 63 0.35 -10.09 18.51
C GLN A 63 1.35 -11.23 18.73
N CYS A 64 0.93 -12.49 18.55
CA CYS A 64 1.84 -13.64 18.59
C CYS A 64 2.88 -13.60 17.46
N GLU A 65 2.56 -12.92 16.36
CA GLU A 65 3.46 -12.68 15.21
C GLU A 65 4.14 -11.29 15.27
N ASN A 66 4.01 -10.55 16.38
CA ASN A 66 4.55 -9.21 16.57
C ASN A 66 4.14 -8.21 15.48
N ILE A 67 2.93 -8.38 14.94
CA ILE A 67 2.31 -7.47 13.99
C ILE A 67 1.52 -6.43 14.78
N ARG A 68 2.01 -5.21 14.81
CA ARG A 68 1.40 -4.08 15.53
C ARG A 68 0.90 -2.98 14.62
N THR A 69 0.91 -3.20 13.31
CA THR A 69 0.45 -2.24 12.32
C THR A 69 -0.71 -2.83 11.52
N ILE A 70 -1.82 -2.11 11.47
CA ILE A 70 -3.05 -2.51 10.77
C ILE A 70 -3.31 -1.50 9.66
N LEU A 71 -3.38 -1.97 8.42
CA LEU A 71 -3.94 -1.23 7.30
C LEU A 71 -5.42 -1.58 7.18
N ALA A 72 -6.30 -0.63 7.48
CA ALA A 72 -7.75 -0.79 7.33
C ALA A 72 -8.21 -0.25 5.97
N VAL A 73 -8.74 -1.14 5.13
CA VAL A 73 -9.25 -0.81 3.80
C VAL A 73 -10.70 -1.27 3.67
N THR A 74 -11.53 -0.48 3.00
CA THR A 74 -12.87 -0.95 2.63
C THR A 74 -12.70 -1.90 1.44
N GLY A 75 -13.22 -3.13 1.51
CA GLY A 75 -13.22 -4.04 0.37
C GLY A 75 -14.12 -3.55 -0.77
N ASP A 76 -14.00 -4.17 -1.95
CA ASP A 76 -14.81 -3.81 -3.10
C ASP A 76 -16.29 -4.13 -2.86
N HIS A 77 -17.17 -3.28 -3.40
CA HIS A 77 -18.61 -3.52 -3.35
C HIS A 77 -18.96 -4.84 -4.06
N VAL A 78 -19.67 -5.73 -3.35
CA VAL A 78 -20.19 -6.96 -3.93
C VAL A 78 -21.20 -6.62 -5.03
N PRO A 79 -21.02 -7.13 -6.27
CA PRO A 79 -21.97 -6.91 -7.37
C PRO A 79 -23.39 -7.35 -7.01
N GLU A 80 -24.40 -6.60 -7.47
CA GLU A 80 -25.81 -6.81 -7.14
C GLU A 80 -26.35 -8.21 -7.43
N LEU A 81 -25.81 -8.87 -8.45
CA LEU A 81 -26.19 -10.22 -8.89
C LEU A 81 -25.92 -11.33 -7.84
N ASN A 82 -25.10 -11.07 -6.83
CA ASN A 82 -24.73 -12.06 -5.80
C ASN A 82 -25.38 -11.80 -4.42
N ARG A 83 -26.26 -10.81 -4.28
CA ARG A 83 -26.91 -10.45 -3.00
C ARG A 83 -27.82 -11.54 -2.41
N GLY A 84 -28.24 -12.53 -3.19
CA GLY A 84 -29.09 -13.64 -2.73
C GLY A 84 -28.36 -14.74 -1.95
N TYR A 85 -27.04 -14.85 -2.09
CA TYR A 85 -26.25 -15.96 -1.51
C TYR A 85 -25.31 -15.56 -0.38
N ILE A 86 -25.07 -14.25 -0.17
CA ILE A 86 -24.09 -13.75 0.81
C ILE A 86 -24.85 -13.07 1.94
N LYS A 87 -24.79 -13.66 3.15
CA LYS A 87 -25.33 -13.01 4.36
C LYS A 87 -24.63 -11.65 4.53
N PRO A 88 -25.35 -10.55 4.79
CA PRO A 88 -24.73 -9.26 5.05
C PRO A 88 -23.98 -9.32 6.38
N VAL A 89 -22.72 -9.72 6.33
CA VAL A 89 -21.78 -9.55 7.44
C VAL A 89 -21.45 -8.07 7.48
N PHE A 90 -21.63 -7.46 8.65
CA PHE A 90 -21.48 -6.03 8.95
C PHE A 90 -20.65 -5.26 7.91
N ASN A 91 -21.33 -4.39 7.15
CA ASN A 91 -20.72 -3.53 6.13
C ASN A 91 -19.99 -2.35 6.81
N VAL A 92 -19.01 -2.66 7.65
CA VAL A 92 -18.24 -1.67 8.41
C VAL A 92 -17.32 -0.95 7.43
N THR A 93 -17.42 0.37 7.38
CA THR A 93 -16.48 1.18 6.58
C THR A 93 -15.09 1.12 7.21
N SER A 94 -14.04 1.31 6.42
CA SER A 94 -12.67 1.39 6.96
C SER A 94 -12.54 2.41 8.10
N ALA A 95 -13.18 3.58 8.00
CA ALA A 95 -13.18 4.57 9.08
C ALA A 95 -13.82 4.01 10.37
N LYS A 96 -14.94 3.29 10.28
CA LYS A 96 -15.58 2.70 11.45
C LYS A 96 -14.76 1.57 12.07
N LEU A 97 -14.08 0.77 11.24
CA LEU A 97 -13.13 -0.23 11.73
C LEU A 97 -11.95 0.44 12.46
N MET A 98 -11.44 1.55 11.95
CA MET A 98 -10.38 2.32 12.62
C MET A 98 -10.85 2.85 13.98
N GLU A 99 -12.08 3.39 14.09
CA GLU A 99 -12.65 3.84 15.37
C GLU A 99 -12.68 2.69 16.40
N MET A 100 -13.12 1.50 15.99
CA MET A 100 -13.16 0.33 16.88
C MET A 100 -11.76 -0.06 17.36
N ILE A 101 -10.77 -0.10 16.47
CA ILE A 101 -9.38 -0.42 16.84
C ILE A 101 -8.81 0.68 17.77
N SER A 102 -9.12 1.95 17.50
CA SER A 102 -8.69 3.08 18.35
C SER A 102 -9.27 2.99 19.75
N GLN A 103 -10.53 2.58 19.90
CA GLN A 103 -11.11 2.34 21.22
C GLN A 103 -10.45 1.13 21.92
N MET A 104 -10.23 0.04 21.20
CA MET A 104 -9.48 -1.10 21.75
C MET A 104 -8.04 -0.74 22.15
N ASN A 105 -7.40 0.22 21.47
CA ASN A 105 -6.09 0.73 21.83
C ASN A 105 -6.07 1.52 23.14
N GLN A 106 -7.21 2.06 23.57
CA GLN A 106 -7.33 2.76 24.85
C GLN A 106 -7.60 1.79 26.00
N ASP A 107 -8.37 0.74 25.76
CA ASP A 107 -8.84 -0.17 26.81
C ASP A 107 -8.07 -1.50 26.84
N VAL A 108 -8.06 -2.23 25.72
CA VAL A 108 -7.58 -3.63 25.65
C VAL A 108 -6.09 -3.72 25.32
N PHE A 109 -5.60 -2.80 24.49
CA PHE A 109 -4.22 -2.77 24.01
C PHE A 109 -3.46 -1.54 24.51
N ALA A 110 -3.87 -0.95 25.64
CA ALA A 110 -3.30 0.26 26.22
C ALA A 110 -1.77 0.20 26.37
N ASP A 111 -1.25 -0.94 26.85
CA ASP A 111 0.19 -1.15 27.06
C ASP A 111 0.98 -1.32 25.76
N SER A 112 0.29 -1.62 24.65
CA SER A 112 0.92 -1.85 23.34
C SER A 112 -0.06 -1.61 22.19
N PRO A 113 -0.42 -0.34 21.92
CA PRO A 113 -1.45 0.00 20.95
C PRO A 113 -1.05 -0.36 19.52
N PHE A 114 -2.04 -0.72 18.70
CA PHE A 114 -1.87 -0.91 17.27
C PHE A 114 -1.69 0.43 16.55
N THR A 115 -0.74 0.49 15.61
CA THR A 115 -0.61 1.58 14.65
C THR A 115 -1.61 1.37 13.52
N ILE A 116 -2.48 2.35 13.29
CA ILE A 116 -3.56 2.24 12.31
C ILE A 116 -3.18 3.05 11.06
N GLY A 117 -3.38 2.47 9.88
CA GLY A 117 -3.26 3.16 8.62
C GLY A 117 -4.40 2.88 7.67
N GLY A 118 -4.53 3.69 6.63
CA GLY A 118 -5.60 3.58 5.64
C GLY A 118 -5.11 3.59 4.20
N ALA A 119 -5.97 3.17 3.27
CA ALA A 119 -5.76 3.47 1.86
C ALA A 119 -6.17 4.93 1.55
N PHE A 120 -5.48 5.55 0.62
CA PHE A 120 -5.80 6.87 0.06
C PHE A 120 -5.76 6.78 -1.48
N ASN A 121 -6.80 7.25 -2.17
CA ASN A 121 -6.81 7.21 -3.63
C ASN A 121 -6.72 8.62 -4.23
N PRO A 122 -5.53 9.11 -4.61
CA PRO A 122 -5.39 10.43 -5.21
C PRO A 122 -5.93 10.49 -6.66
N ASN A 123 -6.22 9.34 -7.28
CA ASN A 123 -6.63 9.25 -8.69
C ASN A 123 -8.15 9.43 -8.91
N VAL A 124 -8.92 9.72 -7.85
CA VAL A 124 -10.37 9.91 -7.95
C VAL A 124 -10.74 11.17 -8.75
N ALA A 125 -11.93 11.16 -9.36
CA ALA A 125 -12.46 12.31 -10.08
C ALA A 125 -12.82 13.49 -9.15
N ASN A 126 -13.14 13.23 -7.89
CA ASN A 126 -13.46 14.26 -6.89
C ASN A 126 -12.46 14.20 -5.71
N PRO A 127 -11.31 14.91 -5.81
CA PRO A 127 -10.30 14.94 -4.75
C PRO A 127 -10.82 15.45 -3.40
N LYS A 128 -11.73 16.44 -3.41
CA LYS A 128 -12.30 17.00 -2.18
C LYS A 128 -13.08 15.95 -1.37
N ALA A 129 -13.81 15.08 -2.05
CA ALA A 129 -14.53 13.99 -1.38
C ALA A 129 -13.56 12.97 -0.76
N GLU A 130 -12.43 12.69 -1.41
CA GLU A 130 -11.41 11.79 -0.85
C GLU A 130 -10.65 12.43 0.33
N LEU A 131 -10.36 13.73 0.28
CA LEU A 131 -9.80 14.47 1.41
C LEU A 131 -10.76 14.50 2.61
N ALA A 132 -12.06 14.66 2.38
CA ALA A 132 -13.06 14.56 3.46
C ALA A 132 -13.10 13.14 4.08
N ARG A 133 -12.91 12.09 3.28
CA ARG A 133 -12.78 10.71 3.79
C ARG A 133 -11.48 10.51 4.55
N LEU A 134 -10.39 11.10 4.09
CA LEU A 134 -9.10 11.11 4.79
C LEU A 134 -9.25 11.77 6.16
N GLU A 135 -9.92 12.92 6.23
CA GLU A 135 -10.18 13.62 7.50
C GLU A 135 -10.90 12.73 8.51
N LYS A 136 -11.92 11.99 8.06
CA LYS A 136 -12.63 11.02 8.90
C LYS A 136 -11.71 9.90 9.40
N LYS A 137 -10.84 9.37 8.54
CA LYS A 137 -9.86 8.33 8.91
C LYS A 137 -8.82 8.85 9.92
N LEU A 138 -8.35 10.08 9.75
CA LEU A 138 -7.46 10.75 10.71
C LEU A 138 -8.14 10.91 12.08
N LYS A 139 -9.38 11.41 12.11
CA LYS A 139 -10.18 11.52 13.34
C LYS A 139 -10.45 10.16 13.99
N ALA A 140 -10.54 9.10 13.21
CA ALA A 140 -10.68 7.72 13.67
C ALA A 140 -9.37 7.10 14.20
N GLY A 141 -8.25 7.83 14.19
CA GLY A 141 -6.96 7.41 14.76
C GLY A 141 -5.96 6.81 13.76
N ALA A 142 -6.23 6.86 12.45
CA ALA A 142 -5.23 6.49 11.46
C ALA A 142 -4.10 7.51 11.39
N VAL A 143 -2.85 7.04 11.34
CA VAL A 143 -1.65 7.90 11.36
C VAL A 143 -0.85 7.86 10.06
N PHE A 144 -1.00 6.81 9.25
CA PHE A 144 -0.33 6.68 7.96
C PHE A 144 -1.27 6.18 6.86
N PHE A 145 -0.91 6.47 5.61
CA PHE A 145 -1.74 6.13 4.47
C PHE A 145 -0.90 5.62 3.30
N LEU A 146 -1.40 4.58 2.64
CA LEU A 146 -0.84 4.05 1.40
C LEU A 146 -1.64 4.61 0.22
N THR A 147 -0.97 5.24 -0.73
CA THR A 147 -1.64 5.77 -1.92
C THR A 147 -1.77 4.73 -3.01
N GLN A 148 -2.87 4.71 -3.74
CA GLN A 148 -2.87 4.07 -5.07
C GLN A 148 -1.71 4.61 -5.93
N PRO A 149 -1.18 3.83 -6.89
CA PRO A 149 0.01 4.21 -7.64
C PRO A 149 -0.22 5.52 -8.40
N ILE A 150 0.77 6.40 -8.32
CA ILE A 150 0.70 7.74 -8.91
C ILE A 150 1.62 7.75 -10.13
N PHE A 151 1.05 7.96 -11.31
CA PHE A 151 1.81 8.15 -12.55
C PHE A 151 1.75 9.59 -13.06
N ASP A 152 0.84 10.41 -12.56
CA ASP A 152 0.60 11.77 -13.04
C ASP A 152 0.86 12.79 -11.92
N GLU A 153 1.69 13.78 -12.22
CA GLU A 153 2.01 14.89 -11.31
C GLU A 153 0.78 15.73 -10.96
N GLY A 154 -0.25 15.74 -11.79
CA GLY A 154 -1.53 16.40 -11.50
C GLY A 154 -2.18 15.90 -10.20
N ARG A 155 -1.76 14.74 -9.68
CA ARG A 155 -2.24 14.15 -8.42
C ARG A 155 -1.47 14.59 -7.18
N ILE A 156 -0.34 15.28 -7.37
CA ILE A 156 0.54 15.75 -6.29
C ILE A 156 -0.15 16.79 -5.40
N SER A 157 -0.97 17.67 -5.96
CA SER A 157 -1.70 18.69 -5.18
C SER A 157 -2.57 18.05 -4.09
N THR A 158 -3.34 17.02 -4.46
CA THR A 158 -4.17 16.23 -3.55
C THR A 158 -3.33 15.56 -2.45
N VAL A 159 -2.15 15.04 -2.78
CA VAL A 159 -1.22 14.46 -1.79
C VAL A 159 -0.67 15.53 -0.85
N LYS A 160 -0.31 16.72 -1.36
CA LYS A 160 0.17 17.85 -0.54
C LYS A 160 -0.90 18.29 0.46
N GLU A 161 -2.13 18.46 0.00
CA GLU A 161 -3.27 18.81 0.87
C GLU A 161 -3.48 17.74 1.95
N ALA A 162 -3.44 16.46 1.56
CA ALA A 162 -3.56 15.35 2.49
C ALA A 162 -2.47 15.35 3.57
N ARG A 163 -1.21 15.63 3.21
CA ARG A 163 -0.10 15.76 4.17
C ARG A 163 -0.24 16.98 5.07
N ALA A 164 -0.73 18.10 4.55
CA ALA A 164 -0.99 19.30 5.34
C ALA A 164 -2.05 19.07 6.44
N MET A 165 -2.94 18.09 6.26
CA MET A 165 -3.88 17.64 7.29
C MET A 165 -3.25 16.76 8.38
N GLY A 166 -1.94 16.49 8.32
CA GLY A 166 -1.20 15.69 9.31
C GLY A 166 -1.04 14.21 8.95
N ALA A 167 -1.46 13.79 7.77
CA ALA A 167 -1.36 12.40 7.33
C ALA A 167 0.06 12.05 6.87
N LYS A 168 0.64 10.95 7.39
CA LYS A 168 1.87 10.38 6.83
C LYS A 168 1.56 9.61 5.55
N MET A 169 2.18 9.99 4.44
CA MET A 169 1.87 9.45 3.12
C MET A 169 3.01 8.59 2.59
N LEU A 170 2.72 7.29 2.43
CA LEU A 170 3.57 6.36 1.71
C LEU A 170 3.05 6.23 0.28
N LEU A 171 3.81 6.77 -0.67
CA LEU A 171 3.38 6.83 -2.06
C LEU A 171 3.68 5.51 -2.78
N GLY A 172 2.66 5.00 -3.48
CA GLY A 172 2.75 3.76 -4.24
C GLY A 172 3.48 3.95 -5.55
N ILE A 173 4.53 3.16 -5.78
CA ILE A 173 5.24 3.07 -7.06
C ILE A 173 4.97 1.69 -7.67
N MET A 174 4.51 1.66 -8.92
CA MET A 174 4.26 0.43 -9.65
C MET A 174 5.03 0.46 -10.97
N PRO A 175 6.14 -0.31 -11.10
CA PRO A 175 6.88 -0.37 -12.35
C PRO A 175 6.06 -1.05 -13.45
N LEU A 176 6.11 -0.46 -14.64
CA LEU A 176 5.52 -1.01 -15.85
C LEU A 176 6.53 -2.00 -16.47
N ILE A 177 6.11 -3.20 -16.84
CA ILE A 177 7.06 -4.27 -17.25
C ILE A 177 7.06 -4.56 -18.76
N SER A 178 6.14 -3.97 -19.53
CA SER A 178 6.06 -4.07 -20.99
C SER A 178 4.99 -3.12 -21.56
N TYR A 179 5.01 -2.92 -22.88
CA TYR A 179 3.94 -2.19 -23.59
C TYR A 179 2.56 -2.80 -23.29
N ARG A 180 2.42 -4.12 -23.44
CA ARG A 180 1.16 -4.83 -23.17
C ARG A 180 0.70 -4.64 -21.72
N ASN A 181 1.64 -4.64 -20.76
CA ASN A 181 1.33 -4.39 -19.36
C ASN A 181 0.88 -2.94 -19.13
N ALA A 182 1.57 -1.95 -19.72
CA ALA A 182 1.18 -0.55 -19.60
C ALA A 182 -0.23 -0.29 -20.16
N VAL A 183 -0.52 -0.80 -21.36
CA VAL A 183 -1.85 -0.69 -21.98
C VAL A 183 -2.92 -1.38 -21.14
N TYR A 184 -2.65 -2.60 -20.67
CA TYR A 184 -3.58 -3.32 -19.80
C TYR A 184 -3.85 -2.58 -18.48
N MET A 185 -2.81 -2.07 -17.82
CA MET A 185 -2.96 -1.31 -16.59
C MET A 185 -3.78 -0.03 -16.80
N ASN A 186 -3.59 0.66 -17.92
CA ASN A 186 -4.31 1.89 -18.23
C ASN A 186 -5.79 1.66 -18.61
N ASN A 187 -6.10 0.54 -19.25
CA ASN A 187 -7.45 0.30 -19.79
C ASN A 187 -8.30 -0.60 -18.89
N GLU A 188 -7.69 -1.58 -18.23
CA GLU A 188 -8.40 -2.66 -17.53
C GLU A 188 -8.36 -2.51 -16.00
N VAL A 189 -7.46 -1.68 -15.45
CA VAL A 189 -7.35 -1.50 -14.00
C VAL A 189 -8.02 -0.18 -13.58
N PRO A 190 -9.18 -0.23 -12.89
CA PRO A 190 -9.90 0.97 -12.50
C PRO A 190 -9.06 1.91 -11.63
N GLY A 191 -9.06 3.19 -11.98
CA GLY A 191 -8.37 4.23 -11.21
C GLY A 191 -6.86 4.31 -11.45
N ILE A 192 -6.31 3.53 -12.39
CA ILE A 192 -4.95 3.71 -12.90
C ILE A 192 -5.03 4.47 -14.23
N GLN A 193 -4.33 5.59 -14.31
CA GLN A 193 -4.17 6.36 -15.55
C GLN A 193 -2.68 6.56 -15.76
N ILE A 194 -2.18 6.05 -16.88
CA ILE A 194 -0.76 6.12 -17.23
C ILE A 194 -0.62 7.17 -18.33
N PRO A 195 0.14 8.26 -18.10
CA PRO A 195 0.44 9.23 -19.14
C PRO A 195 0.96 8.57 -20.43
N THR A 196 0.44 9.01 -21.57
CA THR A 196 0.85 8.51 -22.89
C THR A 196 2.36 8.65 -23.11
N ALA A 197 3.00 9.65 -22.51
CA ALA A 197 4.45 9.83 -22.52
C ALA A 197 5.21 8.60 -21.99
N TYR A 198 4.70 7.93 -20.94
CA TYR A 198 5.30 6.70 -20.42
C TYR A 198 4.94 5.48 -21.26
N VAL A 199 3.70 5.40 -21.76
CA VAL A 199 3.28 4.29 -22.64
C VAL A 199 4.13 4.26 -23.92
N ASN A 200 4.38 5.43 -24.51
CA ASN A 200 5.15 5.57 -25.75
C ASN A 200 6.65 5.25 -25.61
N ARG A 201 7.17 5.15 -24.38
CA ARG A 201 8.54 4.68 -24.15
C ARG A 201 8.68 3.17 -24.33
N PHE A 202 7.58 2.44 -24.33
CA PHE A 202 7.57 1.03 -24.66
C PHE A 202 7.22 0.85 -26.13
N SER A 203 7.84 -0.14 -26.78
CA SER A 203 7.39 -0.64 -28.07
C SER A 203 7.04 -2.14 -27.98
N PRO A 204 6.10 -2.64 -28.80
CA PRO A 204 5.78 -4.07 -28.86
C PRO A 204 6.95 -4.99 -29.22
N GLU A 205 7.98 -4.44 -29.87
CA GLU A 205 9.15 -5.15 -30.38
C GLU A 205 10.28 -5.27 -29.36
N MET A 206 10.19 -4.55 -28.24
CA MET A 206 11.21 -4.60 -27.18
C MET A 206 11.38 -6.01 -26.62
N SER A 207 12.62 -6.40 -26.38
CA SER A 207 12.91 -7.59 -25.58
C SER A 207 12.39 -7.42 -24.15
N ARG A 208 12.30 -8.54 -23.41
CA ARG A 208 11.82 -8.52 -22.02
C ARG A 208 12.75 -7.71 -21.12
N GLU A 209 14.04 -7.80 -21.36
CA GLU A 209 15.11 -7.12 -20.63
C GLU A 209 15.07 -5.60 -20.89
N GLU A 210 14.91 -5.20 -22.15
CA GLU A 210 14.76 -3.78 -22.53
C GLU A 210 13.52 -3.16 -21.91
N ALA A 211 12.37 -3.83 -22.03
CA ALA A 211 11.13 -3.37 -21.42
C ALA A 211 11.23 -3.27 -19.89
N GLN A 212 11.88 -4.23 -19.24
CA GLN A 212 12.09 -4.16 -17.78
C GLN A 212 12.96 -2.97 -17.40
N ARG A 213 14.06 -2.70 -18.13
CA ARG A 213 14.92 -1.54 -17.88
C ARG A 213 14.16 -0.23 -18.04
N THR A 214 13.41 -0.08 -19.13
CA THR A 214 12.54 1.10 -19.35
C THR A 214 11.52 1.27 -18.21
N GLY A 215 10.94 0.17 -17.73
CA GLY A 215 10.04 0.15 -16.59
C GLY A 215 10.65 0.67 -15.29
N VAL A 216 11.90 0.25 -15.01
CA VAL A 216 12.67 0.70 -13.86
C VAL A 216 12.99 2.19 -13.98
N GLU A 217 13.44 2.65 -15.15
CA GLU A 217 13.73 4.06 -15.41
C GLU A 217 12.50 4.95 -15.15
N ILE A 218 11.35 4.60 -15.74
CA ILE A 218 10.09 5.34 -15.54
C ILE A 218 9.71 5.37 -14.05
N ALA A 219 9.82 4.23 -13.34
CA ALA A 219 9.48 4.16 -11.93
C ALA A 219 10.41 5.04 -11.06
N LEU A 220 11.68 5.17 -11.43
CA LEU A 220 12.63 6.04 -10.73
C LEU A 220 12.35 7.51 -10.99
N GLU A 221 12.06 7.89 -12.24
CA GLU A 221 11.68 9.26 -12.59
C GLU A 221 10.43 9.70 -11.81
N ILE A 222 9.42 8.83 -11.73
CA ILE A 222 8.22 9.06 -10.93
C ILE A 222 8.59 9.18 -9.45
N ALA A 223 9.40 8.25 -8.92
CA ALA A 223 9.82 8.31 -7.53
C ALA A 223 10.60 9.58 -7.20
N GLU A 224 11.42 10.08 -8.12
CA GLU A 224 12.18 11.32 -7.96
C GLU A 224 11.25 12.53 -7.86
N SER A 225 10.31 12.65 -8.80
CA SER A 225 9.30 13.71 -8.83
C SER A 225 8.44 13.70 -7.55
N LEU A 226 8.09 12.51 -7.05
CA LEU A 226 7.24 12.34 -5.88
C LEU A 226 7.98 12.50 -4.53
N ARG A 227 9.32 12.40 -4.50
CA ARG A 227 10.13 12.37 -3.27
C ARG A 227 9.88 13.56 -2.34
N PRO A 228 9.78 14.83 -2.80
CA PRO A 228 9.50 15.96 -1.92
C PRO A 228 8.11 15.92 -1.28
N HIS A 229 7.25 15.03 -1.75
CA HIS A 229 5.84 14.93 -1.37
C HIS A 229 5.51 13.61 -0.67
N ALA A 230 6.50 12.76 -0.42
CA ALA A 230 6.37 11.47 0.24
C ALA A 230 6.99 11.49 1.65
N ASP A 231 6.38 10.79 2.60
CA ASP A 231 7.06 10.38 3.84
C ASP A 231 7.78 9.03 3.65
N GLY A 232 7.56 8.37 2.52
CA GLY A 232 8.20 7.13 2.10
C GLY A 232 7.58 6.56 0.82
N PHE A 233 8.23 5.54 0.25
CA PHE A 233 7.69 4.81 -0.89
C PHE A 233 7.36 3.38 -0.52
N TYR A 234 6.34 2.84 -1.17
CA TYR A 234 6.09 1.40 -1.19
C TYR A 234 5.90 0.94 -2.63
N PHE A 235 6.37 -0.27 -2.93
CA PHE A 235 6.40 -0.77 -4.29
C PHE A 235 5.37 -1.87 -4.49
N MET A 236 4.62 -1.78 -5.59
CA MET A 236 3.66 -2.79 -6.00
C MET A 236 4.22 -3.55 -7.22
N THR A 237 4.42 -4.86 -7.09
CA THR A 237 4.95 -5.65 -8.21
C THR A 237 3.84 -6.32 -9.02
N PRO A 238 3.78 -6.12 -10.34
CA PRO A 238 3.06 -7.04 -11.20
C PRO A 238 3.83 -8.38 -11.27
N PHE A 239 3.12 -9.50 -11.04
CA PHE A 239 3.56 -10.88 -11.33
C PHE A 239 4.80 -11.41 -10.58
N ASN A 240 4.93 -11.17 -9.27
CA ASN A 240 5.95 -11.79 -8.41
C ASN A 240 7.42 -11.53 -8.83
N ARG A 241 7.68 -10.44 -9.56
CA ARG A 241 9.02 -10.07 -10.01
C ARG A 241 9.80 -9.33 -8.92
N ALA A 242 10.22 -10.07 -7.90
CA ALA A 242 10.95 -9.52 -6.76
C ALA A 242 12.26 -8.80 -7.15
N GLU A 243 12.92 -9.26 -8.22
CA GLU A 243 14.17 -8.69 -8.73
C GLU A 243 14.04 -7.21 -9.14
N ILE A 244 12.95 -6.86 -9.82
CA ILE A 244 12.68 -5.46 -10.24
C ILE A 244 12.57 -4.56 -9.03
N VAL A 245 11.91 -5.03 -7.98
CA VAL A 245 11.75 -4.25 -6.75
C VAL A 245 13.04 -4.18 -5.97
N ALA A 246 13.83 -5.24 -5.90
CA ALA A 246 15.17 -5.19 -5.31
C ALA A 246 16.03 -4.12 -5.97
N GLU A 247 16.03 -4.07 -7.31
CA GLU A 247 16.74 -3.04 -8.07
C GLU A 247 16.22 -1.63 -7.78
N LEU A 248 14.90 -1.43 -7.77
CA LEU A 248 14.28 -0.13 -7.48
C LEU A 248 14.62 0.36 -6.07
N ILE A 249 14.59 -0.51 -5.06
CA ILE A 249 14.95 -0.15 -3.69
C ILE A 249 16.39 0.35 -3.63
N GLU A 250 17.32 -0.40 -4.22
CA GLU A 250 18.74 -0.07 -4.19
C GLU A 250 19.03 1.24 -4.92
N LYS A 251 18.32 1.53 -6.00
CA LYS A 251 18.42 2.81 -6.71
C LYS A 251 17.77 3.96 -5.92
N CYS A 252 16.55 3.78 -5.40
CA CYS A 252 15.87 4.80 -4.60
C CYS A 252 16.61 5.15 -3.30
N ARG A 253 17.39 4.22 -2.73
CA ARG A 253 18.27 4.49 -1.58
C ARG A 253 19.45 5.42 -1.90
N LYS A 254 19.88 5.46 -3.16
CA LYS A 254 21.03 6.23 -3.64
C LYS A 254 20.65 7.61 -4.18
N MET A 255 19.37 7.82 -4.46
CA MET A 255 18.75 9.12 -4.75
C MET A 255 18.60 9.92 -3.45
#